data_AF-A0A9Q0TDE1-F1
#
_entry.id   AF-A0A9Q0TDE1-F1
#
_cell.length_a   1.000
_cell.length_b   1.000
_cell.length_c   1.000
_cell.angle_alpha   90.00
_cell.angle_beta   90.00
_cell.angle_gamma   90.00
#
_symmetry.space_group_name_H-M   'P 1'
#
loop_
_entity.id
_entity.type
_entity.pdbx_description
1 polymer ?
#
loop_
_entity_poly.entity_id
_entity_poly.type
_entity_poly.pdbx_seq_one_letter_code
_entity_poly.pdbx_strand_id
1 'polypeptide(L)'
;MQRAPVTIEEQLILKAIKEECPWENLPKRLQATLNSKEDWHRRVIEHCIKKRLQWNTCFARKVCKEGEYYEDMMRYLRKNLALFPYHLAEYVCRVMRLSPFRYYCDMIFEVMRNEQPYDSIPNFSAADALRLTGIGRNEFIDIMNKCRSKKIMWKLNKSIAKELLPTQPVDFTIEPWWGVCLVNFTLEEFKKLSEEETTTIDKICKEEANAFILFDPDVVKGLYRRGLIYFDVSVYPDDRFKVSRLEGFVSNREQSYEDPTEELLYAVFVVSSENATVAELASTLQADLSQLQAAASFACRLGWAEKLIDPGSILQETSIPGTPNITLGDEEDAFSS
;
A
#
# COMPACT_ATOMS: atom_id res chain seq x y z
N MET A 1 3.86 26.83 -6.97
CA MET A 1 2.77 27.60 -6.31
C MET A 1 3.25 28.12 -4.97
N GLN A 2 3.08 29.41 -4.70
CA GLN A 2 3.25 29.97 -3.35
C GLN A 2 2.14 29.41 -2.45
N ARG A 3 2.53 28.71 -1.39
CA ARG A 3 1.61 28.18 -0.36
C ARG A 3 0.80 29.35 0.21
N ALA A 4 -0.52 29.20 0.31
CA ALA A 4 -1.27 30.07 1.22
C ALA A 4 -0.70 29.82 2.64
N PRO A 5 -0.31 30.86 3.39
CA PRO A 5 0.25 30.67 4.72
C PRO A 5 -0.79 29.97 5.60
N VAL A 6 -0.37 28.86 6.23
CA VAL A 6 -1.18 28.16 7.23
C VAL A 6 -1.50 29.17 8.33
N THR A 7 -2.79 29.44 8.55
CA THR A 7 -3.21 30.41 9.57
C THR A 7 -2.84 29.91 10.96
N ILE A 8 -2.62 30.84 11.91
CA ILE A 8 -2.36 30.49 13.32
C ILE A 8 -3.48 29.58 13.87
N GLU A 9 -4.71 29.82 13.43
CA GLU A 9 -5.87 29.02 13.79
C GLU A 9 -5.79 27.58 13.29
N GLU A 10 -5.38 27.37 12.03
CA GLU A 10 -5.19 26.04 11.49
C GLU A 10 -4.07 25.29 12.23
N GLN A 11 -2.99 25.98 12.63
CA GLN A 11 -1.94 25.37 13.47
C GLN A 11 -2.48 24.90 14.83
N LEU A 12 -3.35 25.69 15.46
CA LEU A 12 -3.98 25.32 16.73
C LEU A 12 -4.93 24.13 16.58
N ILE A 13 -5.68 24.07 15.49
CA ILE A 13 -6.53 22.92 15.13
C ILE A 13 -5.67 21.66 14.98
N LEU A 14 -4.61 21.73 14.19
CA LEU A 14 -3.71 20.58 13.95
C LEU A 14 -3.05 20.11 15.25
N LYS A 15 -2.64 21.03 16.12
CA LYS A 15 -2.11 20.71 17.44
C LYS A 15 -3.15 19.97 18.29
N ALA A 16 -4.38 20.48 18.36
CA ALA A 16 -5.45 19.84 19.12
C ALA A 16 -5.82 18.44 18.59
N ILE A 17 -5.77 18.23 17.27
CA ILE A 17 -5.97 16.90 16.66
C ILE A 17 -4.84 15.96 17.08
N LYS A 18 -3.58 16.41 17.01
CA LYS A 18 -2.40 15.62 17.38
C LYS A 18 -2.40 15.22 18.87
N GLU A 19 -2.91 16.11 19.73
CA GLU A 19 -3.07 15.86 21.17
C GLU A 19 -4.35 15.06 21.51
N GLU A 20 -5.13 14.64 20.50
CA GLU A 20 -6.42 13.95 20.65
C GLU A 20 -7.40 14.69 21.57
N CYS A 21 -7.41 16.02 21.50
CA CYS A 21 -8.20 16.87 22.39
C CYS A 21 -9.70 16.74 22.11
N PRO A 22 -10.53 16.34 23.10
CA PRO A 22 -11.97 16.25 22.92
C PRO A 22 -12.60 17.64 22.79
N TRP A 23 -13.78 17.71 22.16
CA TRP A 23 -14.50 18.97 21.92
C TRP A 23 -14.62 19.85 23.17
N GLU A 24 -14.96 19.22 24.29
CA GLU A 24 -15.23 19.87 25.57
C GLU A 24 -13.98 20.58 26.14
N ASN A 25 -12.79 20.13 25.75
CA ASN A 25 -11.50 20.66 26.20
C ASN A 25 -10.85 21.62 25.19
N LEU A 26 -11.48 21.84 24.03
CA LEU A 26 -10.96 22.81 23.07
C LEU A 26 -11.00 24.23 23.63
N PRO A 27 -10.00 25.07 23.30
CA PRO A 27 -10.06 26.50 23.61
C PRO A 27 -11.37 27.12 23.11
N LYS A 28 -12.02 27.98 23.92
CA LYS A 28 -13.29 28.65 23.57
C LYS A 28 -13.25 29.34 22.20
N ARG A 29 -12.09 29.87 21.83
CA ARG A 29 -11.86 30.45 20.50
C ARG A 29 -12.05 29.42 19.38
N LEU A 30 -11.49 28.23 19.51
CA LEU A 30 -11.63 27.17 18.51
C LEU A 30 -13.06 26.62 18.47
N GLN A 31 -13.72 26.47 19.63
CA GLN A 31 -15.14 26.10 19.68
C GLN A 31 -16.01 27.11 18.94
N ALA A 32 -15.76 28.42 19.13
CA ALA A 32 -16.48 29.47 18.43
C ALA A 32 -16.27 29.44 16.90
N THR A 33 -15.07 29.10 16.43
CA THR A 33 -14.79 28.98 14.99
C THR A 33 -15.43 27.74 14.38
N LEU A 34 -15.32 26.60 15.07
CA LEU A 34 -15.82 25.32 14.58
C LEU A 34 -17.34 25.20 14.69
N ASN A 35 -18.01 26.06 15.47
CA ASN A 35 -19.46 26.13 15.69
C ASN A 35 -20.08 24.93 16.44
N SER A 36 -19.65 23.69 16.17
CA SER A 36 -20.24 22.48 16.74
C SER A 36 -19.25 21.34 16.98
N LYS A 37 -19.66 20.40 17.84
CA LYS A 37 -18.91 19.15 18.09
C LYS A 37 -18.82 18.30 16.82
N GLU A 38 -19.87 18.30 16.02
CA GLU A 38 -19.95 17.58 14.75
C GLU A 38 -18.96 18.13 13.73
N ASP A 39 -18.80 19.46 13.66
CA ASP A 39 -17.81 20.10 12.80
C ASP A 39 -16.38 19.79 13.27
N TRP A 40 -16.14 19.72 14.58
CA TRP A 40 -14.85 19.25 15.11
C TRP A 40 -14.56 17.80 14.72
N HIS A 41 -15.52 16.89 14.92
CA HIS A 41 -15.38 15.49 14.51
C HIS A 41 -15.06 15.38 13.01
N ARG A 42 -15.72 16.19 12.16
CA ARG A 42 -15.43 16.24 10.73
C ARG A 42 -13.98 16.66 10.45
N ARG A 43 -13.48 17.70 11.13
CA ARG A 43 -12.08 18.13 11.00
C ARG A 43 -11.08 17.06 11.43
N VAL A 44 -11.37 16.35 12.52
CA VAL A 44 -10.54 15.22 12.99
C VAL A 44 -10.47 14.12 11.92
N ILE A 45 -11.63 13.70 11.40
CA ILE A 45 -11.72 12.65 10.38
C ILE A 45 -11.01 13.07 9.10
N GLU A 46 -11.29 14.27 8.58
CA GLU A 46 -10.65 14.81 7.38
C GLU A 46 -9.12 14.86 7.52
N HIS A 47 -8.61 15.30 8.67
CA HIS A 47 -7.17 15.33 8.92
C HIS A 47 -6.56 13.93 8.88
N CYS A 48 -7.15 12.98 9.61
CA CYS A 48 -6.64 11.60 9.67
C CYS A 48 -6.68 10.93 8.29
N ILE A 49 -7.74 11.16 7.50
CA ILE A 49 -7.87 10.65 6.12
C ILE A 49 -6.81 11.26 5.21
N LYS A 50 -6.62 12.59 5.24
CA LYS A 50 -5.59 13.29 4.44
C LYS A 50 -4.19 12.77 4.73
N LYS A 51 -3.93 12.38 5.97
CA LYS A 51 -2.66 11.78 6.41
C LYS A 51 -2.61 10.26 6.29
N ARG A 52 -3.68 9.61 5.82
CA ARG A 52 -3.80 8.15 5.63
C ARG A 52 -3.44 7.36 6.89
N LEU A 53 -3.87 7.84 8.05
CA LEU A 53 -3.56 7.18 9.32
C LEU A 53 -4.39 5.90 9.49
N GLN A 54 -3.84 4.90 10.18
CA GLN A 54 -4.59 3.70 10.54
C GLN A 54 -5.66 4.07 11.59
N TRP A 55 -6.88 3.57 11.42
CA TRP A 55 -8.02 3.99 12.25
C TRP A 55 -7.77 3.75 13.75
N ASN A 56 -7.35 2.54 14.12
CA ASN A 56 -7.13 2.12 15.51
C ASN A 56 -6.00 2.88 16.23
N THR A 57 -5.10 3.55 15.51
CA THR A 57 -3.98 4.31 16.07
C THR A 57 -4.19 5.82 16.03
N CYS A 58 -5.22 6.32 15.32
CA CYS A 58 -5.46 7.75 15.17
C CYS A 58 -6.72 8.24 15.87
N PHE A 59 -6.85 9.55 16.00
CA PHE A 59 -7.95 10.17 16.77
C PHE A 59 -9.34 9.83 16.20
N ALA A 60 -9.44 9.50 14.91
CA ALA A 60 -10.69 9.12 14.26
C ALA A 60 -11.45 7.99 14.99
N ARG A 61 -10.74 7.07 15.67
CA ARG A 61 -11.36 5.97 16.44
C ARG A 61 -12.31 6.41 17.55
N LYS A 62 -12.14 7.64 18.05
CA LYS A 62 -12.99 8.20 19.11
C LYS A 62 -14.22 8.92 18.56
N VAL A 63 -14.30 9.16 17.25
CA VAL A 63 -15.30 10.04 16.64
C VAL A 63 -16.10 9.41 15.50
N CYS A 64 -15.63 8.32 14.88
CA CYS A 64 -16.38 7.54 13.89
C CYS A 64 -16.06 6.04 13.94
N LYS A 65 -16.91 5.22 13.32
CA LYS A 65 -16.69 3.78 13.21
C LYS A 65 -15.63 3.46 12.16
N GLU A 66 -14.94 2.34 12.35
CA GLU A 66 -13.87 1.89 11.46
C GLU A 66 -14.32 1.75 10.00
N GLY A 67 -15.49 1.13 9.77
CA GLY A 67 -16.06 1.00 8.42
C GLY A 67 -16.32 2.33 7.73
N GLU A 68 -16.98 3.27 8.42
CA GLU A 68 -17.26 4.62 7.90
C GLU A 68 -15.97 5.37 7.56
N TYR A 69 -14.95 5.25 8.43
CA TYR A 69 -13.65 5.89 8.23
C TYR A 69 -12.96 5.42 6.94
N TYR A 70 -12.85 4.10 6.74
CA TYR A 70 -12.17 3.59 5.56
C TYR A 70 -13.00 3.76 4.28
N GLU A 71 -14.33 3.72 4.35
CA GLU A 71 -15.18 4.08 3.21
C GLU A 71 -14.96 5.53 2.76
N ASP A 72 -14.94 6.47 3.70
CA ASP A 72 -14.67 7.88 3.43
C ASP A 72 -13.23 8.09 2.94
N MET A 73 -12.25 7.37 3.51
CA MET A 73 -10.87 7.39 3.04
C MET A 73 -10.77 6.92 1.59
N MET A 74 -11.34 5.76 1.25
CA MET A 74 -11.28 5.24 -0.12
C MET A 74 -12.02 6.14 -1.12
N ARG A 75 -13.11 6.81 -0.71
CA ARG A 75 -13.78 7.83 -1.52
C ARG A 75 -12.88 9.04 -1.73
N TYR A 76 -12.22 9.52 -0.67
CA TYR A 76 -11.27 10.62 -0.74
C TYR A 76 -10.08 10.29 -1.65
N LEU A 77 -9.44 9.14 -1.50
CA LEU A 77 -8.29 8.73 -2.30
C LEU A 77 -8.65 8.62 -3.79
N ARG A 78 -9.76 7.94 -4.14
CA ARG A 78 -10.20 7.84 -5.55
C ARG A 78 -10.51 9.20 -6.17
N LYS A 79 -11.20 10.08 -5.44
CA LYS A 79 -11.51 11.45 -5.92
C LYS A 79 -10.24 12.23 -6.28
N ASN A 80 -9.14 12.00 -5.56
CA ASN A 80 -7.86 12.66 -5.79
C ASN A 80 -6.90 11.84 -6.65
N LEU A 81 -7.35 10.74 -7.26
CA LEU A 81 -6.51 9.81 -8.06
C LEU A 81 -5.26 9.32 -7.30
N ALA A 82 -5.40 9.22 -5.98
CA ALA A 82 -4.32 9.00 -5.06
C ALA A 82 -3.81 7.54 -5.09
N LEU A 83 -2.63 7.31 -4.54
CA LEU A 83 -2.07 5.97 -4.46
C LEU A 83 -2.94 5.04 -3.59
N PHE A 84 -3.01 3.76 -3.96
CA PHE A 84 -3.63 2.74 -3.11
C PHE A 84 -2.88 2.65 -1.76
N PRO A 85 -3.59 2.65 -0.61
CA PRO A 85 -2.94 2.70 0.70
C PRO A 85 -2.48 1.31 1.13
N TYR A 86 -1.36 0.83 0.59
CA TYR A 86 -0.84 -0.52 0.88
C TYR A 86 -0.56 -0.79 2.36
N HIS A 87 -0.14 0.22 3.12
CA HIS A 87 0.06 0.10 4.57
C HIS A 87 -1.24 -0.13 5.35
N LEU A 88 -2.39 0.05 4.70
CA LEU A 88 -3.73 -0.22 5.23
C LEU A 88 -4.37 -1.46 4.56
N ALA A 89 -3.61 -2.23 3.78
CA ALA A 89 -4.12 -3.39 3.03
C ALA A 89 -4.76 -4.44 3.94
N GLU A 90 -4.31 -4.56 5.20
CA GLU A 90 -4.93 -5.49 6.14
C GLU A 90 -6.43 -5.20 6.30
N TYR A 91 -6.85 -3.94 6.42
CA TYR A 91 -8.28 -3.62 6.47
C TYR A 91 -8.89 -3.56 5.07
N VAL A 92 -8.24 -2.86 4.14
CA VAL A 92 -8.81 -2.55 2.81
C VAL A 92 -8.98 -3.83 1.96
N CYS A 93 -7.97 -4.71 1.93
CA CYS A 93 -8.05 -5.95 1.18
C CYS A 93 -8.82 -7.03 1.94
N ARG A 94 -8.55 -7.25 3.23
CA ARG A 94 -9.17 -8.35 4.00
C ARG A 94 -10.63 -8.09 4.32
N VAL A 95 -10.92 -6.92 4.87
CA VAL A 95 -12.25 -6.59 5.42
C VAL A 95 -13.14 -5.96 4.35
N MET A 96 -12.68 -4.91 3.66
CA MET A 96 -13.48 -4.26 2.62
C MET A 96 -13.53 -5.04 1.30
N ARG A 97 -12.73 -6.11 1.15
CA ARG A 97 -12.60 -6.91 -0.07
C ARG A 97 -12.29 -6.06 -1.32
N LEU A 98 -11.49 -5.01 -1.14
CA LEU A 98 -11.04 -4.14 -2.23
C LEU A 98 -9.56 -4.42 -2.56
N SER A 99 -9.32 -5.04 -3.72
CA SER A 99 -7.96 -5.27 -4.20
C SER A 99 -7.38 -4.01 -4.85
N PRO A 100 -6.04 -3.83 -4.85
CA PRO A 100 -5.37 -2.75 -5.58
C PRO A 100 -5.73 -2.76 -7.06
N PHE A 101 -5.79 -3.94 -7.69
CA PHE A 101 -6.22 -4.08 -9.09
C PHE A 101 -7.60 -3.44 -9.34
N ARG A 102 -8.60 -3.79 -8.53
CA ARG A 102 -9.95 -3.23 -8.67
C ARG A 102 -9.96 -1.72 -8.40
N TYR A 103 -9.21 -1.26 -7.41
CA TYR A 103 -9.07 0.15 -7.11
C TYR A 103 -8.56 0.95 -8.32
N TYR A 104 -7.50 0.48 -8.99
CA TYR A 104 -6.95 1.17 -10.15
C TYR A 104 -7.84 1.04 -11.40
N CYS A 105 -8.50 -0.09 -11.62
CA CYS A 105 -9.51 -0.20 -12.68
C CYS A 105 -10.64 0.82 -12.47
N ASP A 106 -11.16 0.96 -11.24
CA ASP A 106 -12.20 1.94 -10.92
C ASP A 106 -11.69 3.38 -11.09
N MET A 107 -10.44 3.67 -10.71
CA MET A 107 -9.80 4.98 -10.91
C MET A 107 -9.68 5.32 -12.41
N ILE A 108 -9.10 4.42 -13.21
CA ILE A 108 -8.95 4.61 -14.66
C ILE A 108 -10.33 4.82 -15.31
N PHE A 109 -11.32 4.02 -14.91
CA PHE A 109 -12.69 4.19 -15.37
C PHE A 109 -13.25 5.58 -15.04
N GLU A 110 -13.03 6.08 -13.82
CA GLU A 110 -13.48 7.41 -13.41
C GLU A 110 -12.81 8.53 -14.22
N VAL A 111 -11.51 8.41 -14.52
CA VAL A 111 -10.76 9.34 -15.40
C VAL A 111 -11.35 9.34 -16.81
N MET A 112 -11.55 8.17 -17.41
CA MET A 112 -12.20 8.02 -18.73
C MET A 112 -13.61 8.61 -18.74
N ARG A 113 -14.42 8.28 -17.73
CA ARG A 113 -15.81 8.73 -17.58
C ARG A 113 -15.92 10.25 -17.49
N ASN A 114 -14.92 10.89 -16.87
CA ASN A 114 -14.86 12.34 -16.69
C ASN A 114 -14.10 13.03 -17.84
N GLU A 115 -13.74 12.31 -18.90
CA GLU A 115 -13.00 12.79 -20.07
C GLU A 115 -11.67 13.48 -19.72
N GLN A 116 -11.06 13.08 -18.60
CA GLN A 116 -9.77 13.60 -18.19
C GLN A 116 -8.65 12.90 -18.99
N PRO A 117 -7.55 13.61 -19.31
CA PRO A 117 -6.39 12.97 -19.92
C PRO A 117 -5.75 11.98 -18.95
N TYR A 118 -5.09 10.93 -19.47
CA TYR A 118 -4.32 9.99 -18.65
C TYR A 118 -3.29 10.71 -17.77
N ASP A 119 -2.68 11.76 -18.30
CA ASP A 119 -1.67 12.58 -17.63
C ASP A 119 -2.21 13.34 -16.38
N SER A 120 -3.52 13.26 -16.10
CA SER A 120 -4.12 13.73 -14.83
C SER A 120 -3.90 12.77 -13.66
N ILE A 121 -3.56 11.49 -13.92
CA ILE A 121 -3.27 10.51 -12.88
C ILE A 121 -1.86 10.80 -12.32
N PRO A 122 -1.69 10.93 -10.99
CA PRO A 122 -0.39 11.10 -10.36
C PRO A 122 0.58 9.99 -10.74
N ASN A 123 1.86 10.32 -10.91
CA ASN A 123 2.85 9.39 -11.48
C ASN A 123 2.98 8.06 -10.73
N PHE A 124 3.01 8.09 -9.39
CA PHE A 124 3.08 6.87 -8.59
C PHE A 124 1.81 6.02 -8.72
N SER A 125 0.64 6.66 -8.76
CA SER A 125 -0.62 6.00 -9.06
C SER A 125 -0.63 5.40 -10.47
N ALA A 126 -0.11 6.12 -11.48
CA ALA A 126 -0.04 5.67 -12.86
C ALA A 126 0.93 4.49 -13.03
N ALA A 127 2.09 4.54 -12.38
CA ALA A 127 3.07 3.45 -12.38
C ALA A 127 2.48 2.17 -11.79
N ASP A 128 1.78 2.28 -10.67
CA ASP A 128 1.18 1.12 -10.01
C ASP A 128 -0.07 0.60 -10.76
N ALA A 129 -0.87 1.51 -11.30
CA ALA A 129 -1.98 1.17 -12.17
C ALA A 129 -1.49 0.41 -13.41
N LEU A 130 -0.42 0.87 -14.06
CA LEU A 130 0.20 0.17 -15.18
C LEU A 130 0.68 -1.23 -14.76
N ARG A 131 1.39 -1.33 -13.62
CA ARG A 131 1.92 -2.61 -13.10
C ARG A 131 0.81 -3.65 -12.85
N LEU A 132 -0.36 -3.21 -12.41
CA LEU A 132 -1.45 -4.12 -12.02
C LEU A 132 -2.48 -4.36 -13.12
N THR A 133 -2.75 -3.36 -13.97
CA THR A 133 -3.81 -3.40 -14.99
C THR A 133 -3.27 -3.57 -16.40
N GLY A 134 -1.99 -3.26 -16.63
CA GLY A 134 -1.41 -3.16 -17.97
C GLY A 134 -1.85 -1.92 -18.76
N ILE A 135 -2.61 -1.00 -18.16
CA ILE A 135 -3.09 0.21 -18.84
C ILE A 135 -2.12 1.37 -18.60
N GLY A 136 -1.28 1.60 -19.60
CA GLY A 136 -0.50 2.82 -19.73
C GLY A 136 -1.25 3.89 -20.51
N ARG A 137 -0.52 4.95 -20.85
CA ARG A 137 -1.05 6.08 -21.62
C ARG A 137 -1.60 5.67 -22.99
N ASN A 138 -0.91 4.76 -23.68
CA ASN A 138 -1.28 4.34 -25.04
C ASN A 138 -2.55 3.48 -25.01
N GLU A 139 -2.61 2.51 -24.10
CA GLU A 139 -3.76 1.63 -23.90
C GLU A 139 -5.00 2.45 -23.50
N PHE A 140 -4.82 3.44 -22.62
CA PHE A 140 -5.87 4.37 -22.24
C PHE A 140 -6.42 5.15 -23.46
N ILE A 141 -5.53 5.72 -24.28
CA ILE A 141 -5.92 6.47 -25.48
C ILE A 141 -6.67 5.56 -26.46
N ASP A 142 -6.21 4.33 -26.65
CA ASP A 142 -6.86 3.37 -27.53
C ASP A 142 -8.26 2.99 -27.06
N ILE A 143 -8.45 2.78 -25.75
CA ILE A 143 -9.77 2.54 -25.16
C ILE A 143 -10.68 3.76 -25.37
N MET A 144 -10.19 4.97 -25.08
CA MET A 144 -10.94 6.21 -25.28
C MET A 144 -11.37 6.42 -26.74
N ASN A 145 -10.48 6.11 -27.69
CA ASN A 145 -10.78 6.19 -29.12
C ASN A 145 -11.85 5.16 -29.55
N LYS A 146 -11.77 3.93 -29.03
CA LYS A 146 -12.79 2.89 -29.25
C LYS A 146 -14.16 3.29 -28.67
N CYS A 147 -14.20 3.96 -27.52
CA CYS A 147 -15.44 4.49 -26.95
C CYS A 147 -16.03 5.63 -27.78
N ARG A 148 -15.19 6.50 -28.37
CA ARG A 148 -15.64 7.63 -29.21
C ARG A 148 -16.15 7.18 -30.58
N SER A 149 -15.54 6.17 -31.18
CA SER A 149 -15.88 5.71 -32.54
C SER A 149 -17.27 5.04 -32.64
N LYS A 150 -17.82 4.53 -31.52
CA LYS A 150 -19.11 3.82 -31.50
C LYS A 150 -20.37 4.71 -31.51
N LYS A 151 -20.25 6.06 -31.55
CA LYS A 151 -21.31 7.07 -31.82
C LYS A 151 -22.76 6.76 -31.33
N ILE A 152 -22.94 6.20 -30.14
CA ILE A 152 -24.25 6.05 -29.49
C ILE A 152 -24.15 6.79 -28.16
N MET A 153 -25.02 7.80 -27.97
CA MET A 153 -25.09 8.75 -26.85
C MET A 153 -24.15 8.43 -25.67
N TRP A 154 -23.24 9.36 -25.35
CA TRP A 154 -22.22 9.31 -24.28
C TRP A 154 -22.63 8.64 -22.95
N LYS A 155 -23.93 8.61 -22.62
CA LYS A 155 -24.48 7.86 -21.47
C LYS A 155 -24.36 6.33 -21.59
N LEU A 156 -24.38 5.74 -22.79
CA LEU A 156 -24.20 4.30 -23.03
C LEU A 156 -22.72 3.87 -23.07
N ASN A 157 -21.79 4.79 -23.37
CA ASN A 157 -20.34 4.52 -23.37
C ASN A 157 -19.78 4.09 -22.01
N LYS A 158 -20.54 4.32 -20.93
CA LYS A 158 -20.16 3.96 -19.56
C LYS A 158 -20.05 2.45 -19.32
N SER A 159 -20.85 1.60 -19.99
CA SER A 159 -20.67 0.14 -19.88
C SER A 159 -19.48 -0.32 -20.74
N ILE A 160 -19.32 0.27 -21.92
CA ILE A 160 -18.28 -0.10 -22.88
C ILE A 160 -16.88 0.14 -22.32
N ALA A 161 -16.63 1.28 -21.68
CA ALA A 161 -15.32 1.52 -21.06
C ALA A 161 -15.02 0.46 -19.99
N LYS A 162 -16.02 0.08 -19.17
CA LYS A 162 -15.86 -0.97 -18.17
C LYS A 162 -15.62 -2.37 -18.78
N GLU A 163 -16.24 -2.66 -19.92
CA GLU A 163 -16.02 -3.91 -20.69
C GLU A 163 -14.64 -3.97 -21.35
N LEU A 164 -14.04 -2.81 -21.66
CA LEU A 164 -12.71 -2.71 -22.27
C LEU A 164 -11.57 -2.68 -21.23
N LEU A 165 -11.90 -2.51 -19.95
CA LEU A 165 -10.93 -2.65 -18.87
C LEU A 165 -10.64 -4.13 -18.58
N PRO A 166 -9.42 -4.45 -18.11
CA PRO A 166 -9.07 -5.80 -17.74
C PRO A 166 -9.96 -6.30 -16.60
N THR A 167 -10.30 -7.59 -16.65
CA THR A 167 -11.07 -8.28 -15.61
C THR A 167 -10.19 -9.04 -14.62
N GLN A 168 -8.90 -9.20 -14.94
CA GLN A 168 -7.88 -9.83 -14.10
C GLN A 168 -6.60 -8.99 -14.10
N PRO A 169 -5.83 -9.02 -13.01
CA PRO A 169 -4.53 -8.36 -12.97
C PRO A 169 -3.57 -8.97 -13.97
N VAL A 170 -2.66 -8.15 -14.51
CA VAL A 170 -1.54 -8.63 -15.31
C VAL A 170 -0.50 -9.33 -14.43
N ASP A 171 0.31 -10.19 -15.03
CA ASP A 171 1.43 -10.80 -14.32
C ASP A 171 2.51 -9.75 -14.03
N PHE A 172 3.02 -9.76 -12.80
CA PHE A 172 4.12 -8.92 -12.35
C PHE A 172 5.08 -9.75 -11.49
N THR A 173 6.30 -9.24 -11.30
CA THR A 173 7.30 -9.88 -10.46
C THR A 173 6.88 -9.87 -8.99
N ILE A 174 6.81 -11.05 -8.37
CA ILE A 174 6.55 -11.23 -6.95
C ILE A 174 7.87 -11.71 -6.33
N GLU A 175 8.42 -10.95 -5.38
CA GLU A 175 9.67 -11.37 -4.74
C GLU A 175 9.45 -12.54 -3.77
N PRO A 176 10.44 -13.43 -3.61
CA PRO A 176 10.36 -14.60 -2.72
C PRO A 176 9.92 -14.29 -1.28
N TRP A 177 10.28 -13.10 -0.77
CA TRP A 177 10.03 -12.68 0.60
C TRP A 177 8.69 -11.96 0.81
N TRP A 178 7.91 -11.72 -0.25
CA TRP A 178 6.60 -11.07 -0.10
C TRP A 178 5.65 -11.94 0.70
N GLY A 179 4.91 -11.34 1.63
CA GLY A 179 3.90 -12.03 2.42
C GLY A 179 2.67 -12.35 1.58
N VAL A 180 2.15 -13.56 1.73
CA VAL A 180 0.88 -14.01 1.14
C VAL A 180 -0.20 -13.89 2.22
N CYS A 181 -1.15 -12.98 2.02
CA CYS A 181 -2.17 -12.68 3.03
C CYS A 181 -3.57 -13.01 2.53
N LEU A 182 -4.37 -13.65 3.38
CA LEU A 182 -5.76 -14.01 3.08
C LEU A 182 -6.70 -12.81 3.21
N VAL A 183 -7.76 -12.81 2.40
CA VAL A 183 -8.93 -11.96 2.61
C VAL A 183 -10.01 -12.69 3.41
N ASN A 184 -11.10 -12.03 3.80
CA ASN A 184 -12.25 -12.71 4.40
C ASN A 184 -13.09 -13.45 3.34
N PHE A 185 -13.19 -14.77 3.39
CA PHE A 185 -13.86 -15.58 2.37
C PHE A 185 -15.38 -15.60 2.57
N THR A 186 -16.12 -15.61 1.47
CA THR A 186 -17.52 -16.03 1.47
C THR A 186 -17.63 -17.55 1.46
N LEU A 187 -18.78 -18.08 1.90
CA LEU A 187 -19.04 -19.53 1.85
C LEU A 187 -18.96 -20.09 0.43
N GLU A 188 -19.34 -19.30 -0.58
CA GLU A 188 -19.26 -19.73 -1.99
C GLU A 188 -17.83 -19.80 -2.50
N GLU A 189 -16.98 -18.83 -2.14
CA GLU A 189 -15.56 -18.85 -2.51
C GLU A 189 -14.86 -20.05 -1.88
N PHE A 190 -15.14 -20.34 -0.59
CA PHE A 190 -14.57 -21.47 0.12
C PHE A 190 -14.94 -22.82 -0.54
N LYS A 191 -16.19 -22.98 -0.97
CA LYS A 191 -16.66 -24.20 -1.67
C LYS A 191 -16.04 -24.42 -3.06
N LYS A 192 -15.46 -23.38 -3.66
CA LYS A 192 -14.85 -23.41 -4.99
C LYS A 192 -13.33 -23.61 -4.94
N LEU A 193 -12.77 -23.89 -3.77
CA LEU A 193 -11.33 -24.14 -3.61
C LEU A 193 -10.99 -25.54 -4.10
N SER A 194 -9.85 -25.66 -4.79
CA SER A 194 -9.23 -26.97 -5.04
C SER A 194 -8.60 -27.53 -3.75
N GLU A 195 -8.19 -28.80 -3.78
CA GLU A 195 -7.45 -29.42 -2.67
C GLU A 195 -6.11 -28.73 -2.41
N GLU A 196 -5.39 -28.36 -3.47
CA GLU A 196 -4.13 -27.60 -3.42
C GLU A 196 -4.33 -26.19 -2.84
N GLU A 197 -5.38 -25.48 -3.26
CA GLU A 197 -5.73 -24.17 -2.74
C GLU A 197 -6.13 -24.24 -1.26
N THR A 198 -6.90 -25.26 -0.88
CA THR A 198 -7.30 -25.49 0.51
C THR A 198 -6.09 -25.75 1.40
N THR A 199 -5.17 -26.60 0.94
CA THR A 199 -3.91 -26.89 1.64
C THR A 199 -3.05 -25.64 1.81
N THR A 200 -2.97 -24.81 0.75
CA THR A 200 -2.24 -23.54 0.77
C THR A 200 -2.85 -22.57 1.77
N ILE A 201 -4.17 -22.42 1.79
CA ILE A 201 -4.89 -21.55 2.73
C ILE A 201 -4.70 -22.02 4.17
N ASP A 202 -4.79 -23.34 4.41
CA ASP A 202 -4.55 -23.94 5.72
C ASP A 202 -3.14 -23.64 6.23
N LYS A 203 -2.14 -23.72 5.34
CA LYS A 203 -0.74 -23.39 5.65
C LYS A 203 -0.60 -21.91 6.04
N ILE A 204 -1.20 -21.00 5.26
CA ILE A 204 -1.18 -19.56 5.56
C ILE A 204 -1.81 -19.25 6.94
N CYS A 205 -2.83 -20.00 7.36
CA CYS A 205 -3.49 -19.81 8.65
C CYS A 205 -2.68 -20.35 9.85
N LYS A 206 -1.80 -21.32 9.64
CA LYS A 206 -1.11 -22.07 10.71
C LYS A 206 0.31 -21.60 10.96
N GLU A 207 1.01 -21.13 9.92
CA GLU A 207 2.42 -20.75 10.02
C GLU A 207 2.59 -19.28 10.42
N GLU A 208 3.63 -19.01 11.21
CA GLU A 208 4.02 -17.63 11.59
C GLU A 208 4.64 -16.87 10.40
N ALA A 209 5.21 -17.61 9.44
CA ALA A 209 5.85 -17.04 8.24
C ALA A 209 5.07 -17.42 6.97
N ASN A 210 4.64 -16.41 6.22
CA ASN A 210 3.82 -16.58 5.01
C ASN A 210 4.51 -16.02 3.76
N ALA A 211 5.82 -16.18 3.63
CA ALA A 211 6.58 -15.71 2.48
C ALA A 211 6.23 -16.50 1.20
N PHE A 212 6.17 -15.82 0.07
CA PHE A 212 5.79 -16.37 -1.23
C PHE A 212 6.60 -17.61 -1.63
N ILE A 213 7.89 -17.65 -1.30
CA ILE A 213 8.79 -18.78 -1.58
C ILE A 213 8.37 -20.10 -0.94
N LEU A 214 7.51 -20.06 0.09
CA LEU A 214 7.04 -21.23 0.82
C LEU A 214 5.86 -21.94 0.14
N PHE A 215 5.34 -21.39 -0.96
CA PHE A 215 4.12 -21.86 -1.62
C PHE A 215 4.35 -22.18 -3.09
N ASP A 216 3.44 -22.97 -3.67
CA ASP A 216 3.38 -23.17 -5.11
C ASP A 216 3.03 -21.83 -5.81
N PRO A 217 3.90 -21.32 -6.71
CA PRO A 217 3.66 -20.06 -7.40
C PRO A 217 2.37 -20.01 -8.21
N ASP A 218 1.98 -21.12 -8.84
CA ASP A 218 0.79 -21.16 -9.71
C ASP A 218 -0.49 -21.15 -8.88
N VAL A 219 -0.50 -21.86 -7.75
CA VAL A 219 -1.62 -21.85 -6.79
C VAL A 219 -1.82 -20.43 -6.22
N VAL A 220 -0.74 -19.80 -5.73
CA VAL A 220 -0.83 -18.44 -5.15
C VAL A 220 -1.24 -17.41 -6.20
N LYS A 221 -0.69 -17.47 -7.42
CA LYS A 221 -1.12 -16.59 -8.51
C LYS A 221 -2.58 -16.82 -8.90
N GLY A 222 -3.06 -18.07 -8.88
CA GLY A 222 -4.47 -18.41 -9.10
C GLY A 222 -5.38 -17.76 -8.05
N LEU A 223 -5.05 -17.89 -6.77
CA LEU A 223 -5.76 -17.26 -5.67
C LEU A 223 -5.74 -15.72 -5.76
N TYR A 224 -4.61 -15.14 -6.16
CA TYR A 224 -4.47 -13.69 -6.36
C TYR A 224 -5.35 -13.17 -7.50
N ARG A 225 -5.36 -13.84 -8.66
CA ARG A 225 -6.22 -13.47 -9.81
C ARG A 225 -7.71 -13.53 -9.45
N ARG A 226 -8.10 -14.42 -8.54
CA ARG A 226 -9.45 -14.54 -8.00
C ARG A 226 -9.77 -13.54 -6.88
N GLY A 227 -8.78 -12.76 -6.42
CA GLY A 227 -8.95 -11.79 -5.34
C GLY A 227 -9.18 -12.43 -3.97
N LEU A 228 -8.61 -13.62 -3.75
CA LEU A 228 -8.68 -14.38 -2.50
C LEU A 228 -7.46 -14.15 -1.60
N ILE A 229 -6.37 -13.64 -2.16
CA ILE A 229 -5.19 -13.21 -1.42
C ILE A 229 -4.73 -11.84 -1.89
N TYR A 230 -3.92 -11.18 -1.07
CA TYR A 230 -3.14 -10.00 -1.44
C TYR A 230 -1.70 -10.18 -0.97
N PHE A 231 -0.78 -9.47 -1.62
CA PHE A 231 0.63 -9.50 -1.24
C PHE A 231 0.97 -8.38 -0.28
N ASP A 232 1.51 -8.74 0.88
CA ASP A 232 2.17 -7.81 1.77
C ASP A 232 3.68 -7.71 1.46
N VAL A 233 4.24 -6.51 1.61
CA VAL A 233 5.65 -6.22 1.35
C VAL A 233 6.19 -5.57 2.61
N SER A 234 6.48 -6.44 3.58
CA SER A 234 6.92 -6.04 4.91
C SER A 234 8.34 -5.46 4.86
N VAL A 235 8.48 -4.25 5.39
CA VAL A 235 9.76 -3.55 5.55
C VAL A 235 9.99 -3.32 7.03
N TYR A 236 11.12 -3.80 7.54
CA TYR A 236 11.51 -3.71 8.95
C TYR A 236 12.52 -2.56 9.18
N PRO A 237 12.67 -2.08 10.43
CA PRO A 237 13.56 -0.96 10.73
C PRO A 237 15.02 -1.19 10.34
N ASP A 238 15.50 -2.43 10.45
CA ASP A 238 16.88 -2.84 10.17
C ASP A 238 17.12 -3.25 8.72
N ASP A 239 16.07 -3.27 7.89
CA ASP A 239 16.19 -3.58 6.47
C ASP A 239 17.05 -2.55 5.75
N ARG A 240 17.74 -2.99 4.71
CA ARG A 240 18.54 -2.15 3.81
C ARG A 240 18.03 -2.34 2.39
N PHE A 241 18.07 -1.26 1.62
CA PHE A 241 17.57 -1.26 0.25
C PHE A 241 18.60 -0.70 -0.71
N LYS A 242 18.68 -1.34 -1.86
CA LYS A 242 19.33 -0.80 -3.05
C LYS A 242 18.28 -0.13 -3.91
N VAL A 243 18.40 1.18 -4.08
CA VAL A 243 17.47 1.96 -4.90
C VAL A 243 18.01 2.07 -6.32
N SER A 244 17.20 1.63 -7.28
CA SER A 244 17.46 1.80 -8.70
C SER A 244 17.37 3.27 -9.08
N ARG A 245 18.25 3.74 -9.96
CA ARG A 245 18.13 5.09 -10.53
C ARG A 245 16.79 5.17 -11.27
N LEU A 246 16.02 6.23 -11.00
CA LEU A 246 14.76 6.53 -11.68
C LEU A 246 14.99 6.96 -13.15
N GLU A 247 15.62 6.13 -13.96
CA GLU A 247 15.84 6.41 -15.38
C GLU A 247 14.49 6.54 -16.10
N GLY A 248 14.22 7.72 -16.67
CA GLY A 248 12.99 8.01 -17.40
C GLY A 248 11.78 8.41 -16.56
N PHE A 249 11.88 8.52 -15.22
CA PHE A 249 10.78 9.02 -14.39
C PHE A 249 10.68 10.55 -14.48
N VAL A 250 9.65 11.05 -15.17
CA VAL A 250 9.39 12.50 -15.27
C VAL A 250 8.28 12.86 -14.29
N SER A 251 8.63 13.53 -13.18
CA SER A 251 7.68 14.00 -12.16
C SER A 251 6.71 15.06 -12.70
N ASN A 252 5.42 14.75 -12.74
CA ASN A 252 4.37 15.75 -12.97
C ASN A 252 4.00 16.41 -11.62
N ARG A 253 4.83 17.37 -11.21
CA ARG A 253 4.75 18.06 -9.90
C ARG A 253 3.65 19.14 -9.83
N GLU A 254 2.87 19.34 -10.89
CA GLU A 254 1.72 20.27 -10.90
C GLU A 254 0.44 19.57 -10.43
N GLN A 255 0.39 19.20 -9.15
CA GLN A 255 -0.81 18.63 -8.54
C GLN A 255 -1.34 19.53 -7.43
N SER A 256 -2.67 19.64 -7.35
CA SER A 256 -3.38 20.33 -6.26
C SER A 256 -3.56 19.44 -5.03
N TYR A 257 -3.31 18.13 -5.17
CA TYR A 257 -3.38 17.12 -4.14
C TYR A 257 -1.99 16.90 -3.51
N GLU A 258 -1.94 16.90 -2.18
CA GLU A 258 -0.72 16.58 -1.42
C GLU A 258 -0.81 15.11 -0.95
N ASP A 259 -0.02 14.24 -1.57
CA ASP A 259 0.11 12.85 -1.17
C ASP A 259 1.25 12.70 -0.14
N PRO A 260 0.94 12.34 1.13
CA PRO A 260 1.96 12.21 2.17
C PRO A 260 2.97 11.07 1.89
N THR A 261 2.59 10.07 1.09
CA THR A 261 3.47 8.97 0.70
C THR A 261 4.39 9.40 -0.43
N GLU A 262 3.92 10.21 -1.37
CA GLU A 262 4.70 10.68 -2.52
C GLU A 262 5.94 11.48 -2.09
N GLU A 263 5.80 12.39 -1.13
CA GLU A 263 6.95 13.17 -0.61
C GLU A 263 8.04 12.27 -0.04
N LEU A 264 7.63 11.22 0.69
CA LEU A 264 8.55 10.24 1.27
C LEU A 264 9.17 9.34 0.20
N LEU A 265 8.43 8.97 -0.84
CA LEU A 265 8.96 8.20 -1.96
C LEU A 265 10.09 8.97 -2.65
N TYR A 266 9.89 10.25 -2.96
CA TYR A 266 10.98 11.08 -3.50
C TYR A 266 12.17 11.17 -2.54
N ALA A 267 11.92 11.29 -1.24
CA ALA A 267 13.00 11.34 -0.25
C ALA A 267 13.80 10.03 -0.20
N VAL A 268 13.13 8.87 -0.27
CA VAL A 268 13.77 7.55 -0.38
C VAL A 268 14.67 7.51 -1.62
N PHE A 269 14.21 7.99 -2.79
CA PHE A 269 15.01 8.00 -4.02
C PHE A 269 16.26 8.89 -3.95
N VAL A 270 16.20 9.98 -3.17
CA VAL A 270 17.31 10.95 -3.10
C VAL A 270 18.33 10.57 -2.02
N VAL A 271 17.88 10.01 -0.90
CA VAL A 271 18.71 9.85 0.31
C VAL A 271 19.10 8.39 0.56
N SER A 272 18.43 7.42 -0.07
CA SER A 272 18.74 6.01 0.18
C SER A 272 20.17 5.66 -0.26
N SER A 273 20.86 4.98 0.65
CA SER A 273 22.14 4.34 0.44
C SER A 273 21.99 2.87 0.84
N GLU A 274 22.62 1.97 0.09
CA GLU A 274 22.72 0.54 0.42
C GLU A 274 23.31 0.31 1.83
N ASN A 275 24.03 1.30 2.36
CA ASN A 275 24.70 1.24 3.66
C ASN A 275 23.89 1.83 4.82
N ALA A 276 22.65 2.28 4.61
CA ALA A 276 21.79 2.80 5.68
C ALA A 276 20.57 1.91 5.91
N THR A 277 20.20 1.67 7.17
CA THR A 277 18.93 1.00 7.50
C THR A 277 17.74 1.94 7.31
N VAL A 278 16.53 1.40 7.23
CA VAL A 278 15.31 2.21 7.17
C VAL A 278 15.17 3.12 8.40
N ALA A 279 15.55 2.64 9.59
CA ALA A 279 15.54 3.43 10.82
C ALA A 279 16.50 4.64 10.75
N GLU A 280 17.71 4.43 10.24
CA GLU A 280 18.71 5.49 10.06
C GLU A 280 18.24 6.54 9.02
N LEU A 281 17.61 6.08 7.94
CA LEU A 281 17.00 6.95 6.93
C LEU A 281 15.84 7.77 7.51
N ALA A 282 14.96 7.16 8.32
CA ALA A 282 13.85 7.86 8.96
C ALA A 282 14.35 8.97 9.89
N SER A 283 15.39 8.69 10.67
CA SER A 283 16.05 9.68 11.54
C SER A 283 16.64 10.84 10.73
N THR A 284 17.36 10.52 9.65
CA THR A 284 17.99 11.51 8.76
C THR A 284 16.96 12.42 8.08
N LEU A 285 15.85 11.84 7.63
CA LEU A 285 14.76 12.55 6.96
C LEU A 285 13.80 13.27 7.94
N GLN A 286 13.96 13.03 9.25
CA GLN A 286 13.00 13.45 10.28
C GLN A 286 11.57 13.01 9.96
N ALA A 287 11.43 11.83 9.37
CA ALA A 287 10.18 11.23 8.98
C ALA A 287 9.72 10.22 10.04
N ASP A 288 8.41 9.98 10.10
CA ASP A 288 7.88 8.87 10.88
C ASP A 288 8.33 7.53 10.28
N LEU A 289 8.83 6.63 11.13
CA LEU A 289 9.39 5.35 10.70
C LEU A 289 8.36 4.51 9.94
N SER A 290 7.12 4.44 10.42
CA SER A 290 6.07 3.64 9.78
C SER A 290 5.70 4.18 8.40
N GLN A 291 5.72 5.50 8.23
CA GLN A 291 5.48 6.14 6.94
C GLN A 291 6.63 5.89 5.97
N LEU A 292 7.89 5.91 6.45
CA LEU A 292 9.03 5.59 5.61
C LEU A 292 9.05 4.12 5.21
N GLN A 293 8.72 3.20 6.12
CA GLN A 293 8.54 1.77 5.82
C GLN A 293 7.47 1.56 4.74
N ALA A 294 6.34 2.28 4.82
CA ALA A 294 5.29 2.23 3.80
C ALA A 294 5.78 2.73 2.42
N ALA A 295 6.56 3.82 2.40
CA ALA A 295 7.17 4.33 1.17
C ALA A 295 8.19 3.34 0.58
N ALA A 296 9.08 2.78 1.40
CA ALA A 296 10.06 1.78 0.98
C ALA A 296 9.38 0.49 0.46
N SER A 297 8.33 0.03 1.15
CA SER A 297 7.49 -1.09 0.72
C SER A 297 6.92 -0.84 -0.66
N PHE A 298 6.39 0.36 -0.90
CA PHE A 298 5.85 0.72 -2.20
C PHE A 298 6.93 0.82 -3.30
N ALA A 299 8.10 1.38 -2.99
CA ALA A 299 9.23 1.40 -3.93
C ALA A 299 9.66 -0.02 -4.34
N CYS A 300 9.64 -0.99 -3.41
CA CYS A 300 9.89 -2.39 -3.70
C CYS A 300 8.83 -3.00 -4.62
N ARG A 301 7.55 -2.69 -4.38
CA ARG A 301 6.43 -3.16 -5.23
C ARG A 301 6.58 -2.73 -6.68
N LEU A 302 7.15 -1.55 -6.91
CA LEU A 302 7.40 -1.02 -8.26
C LEU A 302 8.73 -1.49 -8.88
N GLY A 303 9.53 -2.28 -8.15
CA GLY A 303 10.85 -2.72 -8.60
C GLY A 303 11.89 -1.59 -8.62
N TRP A 304 11.63 -0.48 -7.93
CA TRP A 304 12.56 0.64 -7.82
C TRP A 304 13.47 0.56 -6.59
N ALA A 305 13.13 -0.31 -5.64
CA ALA A 305 13.98 -0.67 -4.52
C ALA A 305 14.09 -2.19 -4.41
N GLU A 306 15.30 -2.68 -4.17
CA GLU A 306 15.59 -4.09 -3.94
C GLU A 306 16.01 -4.26 -2.48
N LYS A 307 15.33 -5.15 -1.75
CA LYS A 307 15.68 -5.46 -0.36
C LYS A 307 16.99 -6.25 -0.34
N LEU A 308 17.97 -5.76 0.40
CA LEU A 308 19.21 -6.48 0.63
C LEU A 308 18.96 -7.53 1.71
N ILE A 309 19.01 -8.80 1.31
CA ILE A 309 18.84 -9.93 2.21
C ILE A 309 20.24 -10.43 2.59
N ASP A 310 20.60 -10.35 3.87
CA ASP A 310 21.85 -10.92 4.36
C ASP A 310 21.70 -12.45 4.49
N PRO A 311 22.43 -13.26 3.72
CA PRO A 311 22.37 -14.72 3.83
C PRO A 311 22.67 -15.23 5.25
N GLY A 312 23.45 -14.49 6.05
CA GLY A 312 23.78 -14.84 7.44
C GLY A 312 22.58 -14.79 8.38
N SER A 313 21.64 -13.87 8.17
CA SER A 313 20.42 -13.76 8.99
C SER A 313 19.44 -14.92 8.76
N ILE A 314 19.35 -15.46 7.54
CA ILE A 314 18.48 -16.61 7.21
C ILE A 314 18.95 -17.91 7.90
N LEU A 315 20.26 -18.07 8.07
CA LEU A 315 20.86 -19.24 8.72
C LEU A 315 20.71 -19.21 10.25
N GLN A 316 20.56 -18.02 10.84
CA GLN A 316 20.36 -17.89 12.29
C GLN A 316 18.91 -18.15 12.70
N GLU A 317 17.92 -17.78 11.88
CA GLU A 317 16.50 -18.08 12.16
C GLU A 317 16.16 -19.58 12.07
N THR A 318 16.93 -20.36 11.30
CA THR A 318 16.78 -21.83 11.25
C THR A 318 17.42 -22.56 12.44
N SER A 319 18.15 -21.84 13.30
CA SER A 319 18.84 -22.40 14.46
C SER A 319 17.99 -22.29 15.74
N ILE A 320 16.90 -23.06 15.82
CA ILE A 320 16.17 -23.23 17.10
C ILE A 320 17.05 -24.07 18.05
N PRO A 321 17.23 -23.67 19.33
CA PRO A 321 18.08 -24.38 20.28
C PRO A 321 17.44 -25.71 20.69
N GLY A 322 18.03 -26.84 20.31
CA GLY A 322 17.49 -28.14 20.75
C GLY A 322 18.08 -29.43 20.16
N THR A 323 19.20 -29.42 19.45
CA THR A 323 19.85 -30.67 19.01
C THR A 323 21.30 -30.73 19.47
N PRO A 324 21.75 -31.83 20.12
CA PRO A 324 23.09 -31.94 20.63
C PRO A 324 24.08 -32.13 19.46
N ASN A 325 25.12 -31.30 19.44
CA ASN A 325 26.26 -31.47 18.53
C ASN A 325 26.88 -32.85 18.74
N ILE A 326 26.68 -33.76 17.79
CA ILE A 326 27.52 -34.95 17.66
C ILE A 326 28.86 -34.44 17.11
N THR A 327 29.80 -34.23 18.03
CA THR A 327 31.21 -34.03 17.71
C THR A 327 31.77 -35.37 17.24
N LEU A 328 31.95 -35.51 15.94
CA LEU A 328 32.85 -36.53 15.38
C LEU A 328 34.28 -36.02 15.62
N GLY A 329 34.88 -36.47 16.71
CA GLY A 329 36.31 -36.32 16.95
C GLY A 329 37.05 -37.49 16.30
N ASP A 330 37.81 -37.19 15.26
CA ASP A 330 38.89 -38.04 14.76
C ASP A 330 39.97 -38.12 15.85
N GLU A 331 40.20 -39.30 16.41
CA GLU A 331 41.42 -39.62 17.17
C GLU A 331 42.24 -40.64 16.37
N GLU A 332 43.18 -40.13 15.56
CA GLU A 332 44.36 -40.87 15.15
C GLU A 332 45.56 -40.44 16.00
N ASP A 333 46.17 -41.45 16.62
CA ASP A 333 47.57 -41.61 17.01
C ASP A 333 48.24 -40.68 18.03
N ALA A 334 48.50 -41.28 19.21
CA ALA A 334 49.81 -41.15 19.85
C ALA A 334 50.16 -42.40 20.70
N PHE A 335 51.01 -43.26 20.14
CA PHE A 335 51.87 -44.19 20.87
C PHE A 335 52.68 -43.46 21.95
N SER A 336 52.77 -44.02 23.16
CA SER A 336 53.98 -44.00 24.02
C SER A 336 53.80 -44.82 25.30
N SER A 337 54.63 -45.85 25.41
CA SER A 337 55.04 -46.65 26.60
C SER A 337 54.13 -47.77 27.10
#